data_AF-A0AAV6KRV7-F1
#
_entry.id   AF-A0AAV6KRV7-F1
#
_cell.length_a   1.000
_cell.length_b   1.000
_cell.length_c   1.000
_cell.angle_alpha   90.00
_cell.angle_beta   90.00
_cell.angle_gamma   90.00
#
_symmetry.space_group_name_H-M   'P 1'
#
loop_
_entity.id
_entity.type
_entity.pdbx_description
1 polymer ?
#
loop_
_entity_poly.entity_id
_entity_poly.type
_entity_poly.pdbx_seq_one_letter_code
_entity_poly.pdbx_strand_id
1 'polypeptide(L)'
;MQLGNQVISVWCLDTSGKRNRFHGMKMECGFDQFIPLKTFTNIGNGYLVNDTCIFGAEVFICKERNTGKGESLSMVKGAITYKQLCKIENFSKLNVECYDSTEFNAGDHKWKIQVYPKGKGSGAGTHISLYLALADPSILPPNSKIYAEVKLRIVEQIRATDWSAKVTYWFSASRTDCGWSRFTTLSYLNLPSVGLLVKDTCLVEAELTIHGVASPM
;
A
#
# COMPACT_ATOMS: atom_id res chain seq x y z
N MET A 1 4.34 1.48 29.52
CA MET A 1 5.65 0.80 29.48
C MET A 1 6.25 1.10 28.11
N GLN A 2 7.34 1.85 28.08
CA GLN A 2 7.84 2.60 26.92
C GLN A 2 8.73 1.68 26.07
N LEU A 3 8.24 1.25 24.91
CA LEU A 3 8.99 0.38 23.99
C LEU A 3 9.93 1.23 23.15
N GLY A 4 11.21 1.28 23.57
CA GLY A 4 12.27 1.94 22.84
C GLY A 4 12.62 1.25 21.52
N ASN A 5 12.95 2.08 20.53
CA ASN A 5 13.45 1.81 19.17
C ASN A 5 14.08 0.44 18.93
N GLN A 6 13.50 -0.33 18.01
CA GLN A 6 14.10 -1.56 17.49
C GLN A 6 14.01 -1.58 15.95
N VAL A 7 15.16 -1.46 15.29
CA VAL A 7 15.34 -1.96 13.92
C VAL A 7 15.40 -3.48 14.02
N ILE A 8 14.58 -4.17 13.24
CA ILE A 8 14.67 -5.63 13.15
C ILE A 8 15.85 -5.98 12.24
N SER A 9 17.03 -6.13 12.84
CA SER A 9 18.11 -6.90 12.22
C SER A 9 17.93 -8.34 12.61
N VAL A 10 17.31 -9.14 11.73
CA VAL A 10 17.27 -10.60 11.87
C VAL A 10 18.69 -11.13 11.67
N TRP A 11 19.06 -12.17 12.40
CA TRP A 11 20.31 -12.88 12.20
C TRP A 11 20.00 -14.36 12.07
N CYS A 12 20.67 -15.03 11.14
CA CYS A 12 20.76 -16.49 11.13
C CYS A 12 22.17 -16.85 11.61
N LEU A 13 22.28 -17.68 12.66
CA LEU A 13 23.55 -18.25 13.08
C LEU A 13 23.79 -19.54 12.29
N ASP A 14 24.95 -19.65 11.64
CA ASP A 14 25.44 -20.97 11.23
C ASP A 14 26.01 -21.73 12.44
N THR A 15 26.24 -23.03 12.25
CA THR A 15 26.91 -23.91 13.22
C THR A 15 28.36 -23.49 13.55
N SER A 16 28.90 -22.47 12.86
CA SER A 16 30.22 -21.87 13.08
C SER A 16 30.18 -20.53 13.82
N GLY A 17 28.98 -20.00 14.15
CA GLY A 17 28.78 -18.73 14.84
C GLY A 17 28.86 -17.48 13.95
N LYS A 18 28.86 -17.62 12.62
CA LYS A 18 28.89 -16.50 11.67
C LYS A 18 27.53 -15.81 11.61
N ARG A 19 27.53 -14.49 11.73
CA ARG A 19 26.32 -13.65 11.79
C ARG A 19 25.98 -13.09 10.41
N ASN A 20 24.83 -13.47 9.87
CA ASN A 20 24.32 -12.89 8.62
C ASN A 20 23.31 -11.77 8.89
N ARG A 21 23.61 -10.55 8.45
CA ARG A 21 22.75 -9.37 8.59
C ARG A 21 21.75 -9.28 7.44
N PHE A 22 20.47 -9.10 7.75
CA PHE A 22 19.48 -8.68 6.76
C PHE A 22 19.51 -7.16 6.58
N HIS A 23 19.45 -6.69 5.34
CA HIS A 23 19.32 -5.28 4.99
C HIS A 23 18.59 -5.13 3.65
N GLY A 24 18.23 -3.91 3.25
CA GLY A 24 17.38 -3.67 2.07
C GLY A 24 17.90 -4.22 0.73
N MET A 25 19.18 -4.59 0.63
CA MET A 25 19.77 -5.23 -0.56
C MET A 25 20.04 -6.73 -0.38
N LYS A 26 19.74 -7.29 0.81
CA LYS A 26 19.92 -8.69 1.18
C LYS A 26 18.67 -9.16 1.92
N MET A 27 17.65 -9.49 1.13
CA MET A 27 16.34 -9.97 1.60
C MET A 27 16.32 -11.48 1.87
N GLU A 28 17.34 -12.20 1.41
CA GLU A 28 17.45 -13.64 1.59
C GLU A 28 18.70 -13.97 2.42
N CYS A 29 18.55 -14.92 3.33
CA CYS A 29 19.65 -15.52 4.07
C CYS A 29 19.35 -17.00 4.26
N GLY A 30 20.32 -17.85 3.98
CA GLY A 30 20.22 -19.28 4.13
C GLY A 30 21.61 -19.92 4.12
N PHE A 31 21.62 -21.24 4.11
CA PHE A 31 22.83 -22.04 4.01
C PHE A 31 22.75 -22.83 2.70
N ASP A 32 23.84 -22.86 1.96
CA ASP A 32 24.02 -23.74 0.80
C ASP A 32 24.08 -25.22 1.21
N GLN A 33 24.50 -25.50 2.45
CA GLN A 33 24.53 -26.83 3.04
C GLN A 33 24.06 -26.79 4.50
N PHE A 34 23.00 -27.54 4.82
CA PHE A 34 22.42 -27.59 6.18
C PHE A 34 22.72 -28.93 6.87
N ILE A 35 22.17 -30.02 6.35
CA ILE A 35 22.45 -31.39 6.79
C ILE A 35 22.66 -32.28 5.56
N PRO A 36 23.63 -33.22 5.58
CA PRO A 36 23.81 -34.14 4.47
C PRO A 36 22.53 -34.94 4.20
N LEU A 37 22.20 -35.15 2.93
CA LEU A 37 20.98 -35.88 2.54
C LEU A 37 20.90 -37.27 3.20
N LYS A 38 22.03 -37.97 3.28
CA LYS A 38 22.14 -39.28 3.96
C LYS A 38 21.79 -39.21 5.45
N THR A 39 22.09 -38.09 6.11
CA THR A 39 21.77 -37.85 7.52
C THR A 39 20.30 -37.49 7.68
N PHE A 40 19.75 -36.70 6.75
CA PHE A 40 18.35 -36.27 6.76
C PHE A 40 17.37 -37.43 6.51
N THR A 41 17.67 -38.31 5.55
CA THR A 41 16.80 -39.43 5.18
C THR A 41 16.97 -40.67 6.04
N ASN A 42 17.96 -40.69 6.95
CA ASN A 42 18.13 -41.79 7.89
C ASN A 42 17.02 -41.74 8.95
N ILE A 43 16.12 -42.73 8.90
CA ILE A 43 14.98 -42.89 9.81
C ILE A 43 15.42 -42.85 11.28
N GLY A 44 16.60 -43.39 11.61
CA GLY A 44 17.12 -43.42 12.97
C GLY A 44 17.44 -42.04 13.57
N ASN A 45 17.57 -41.01 12.73
CA ASN A 45 17.85 -39.64 13.18
C ASN A 45 16.58 -38.80 13.43
N GLY A 46 15.41 -39.28 12.99
CA GLY A 46 14.12 -38.63 13.24
C GLY A 46 13.87 -37.30 12.51
N TYR A 47 14.75 -36.86 11.61
CA TYR A 47 14.57 -35.62 10.84
C TYR A 47 13.47 -35.71 9.78
N LEU A 48 13.24 -36.90 9.23
CA LEU A 48 12.22 -37.19 8.23
C LEU A 48 11.41 -38.40 8.69
N VAL A 49 10.15 -38.17 9.04
CA VAL A 49 9.21 -39.21 9.49
C VAL A 49 7.95 -39.10 8.64
N ASN A 50 7.58 -40.19 7.96
CA ASN A 50 6.43 -40.23 7.04
C ASN A 50 6.46 -39.10 5.99
N ASP A 51 7.61 -38.93 5.32
CA ASP A 51 7.88 -37.86 4.35
C ASP A 51 7.62 -36.43 4.87
N THR A 52 7.55 -36.26 6.19
CA THR A 52 7.33 -34.98 6.85
C THR A 52 8.54 -34.61 7.68
N CYS A 53 8.98 -33.35 7.55
CA CYS A 53 10.01 -32.76 8.40
C CYS A 53 9.54 -31.40 8.92
N ILE A 54 10.05 -30.98 10.07
CA ILE A 54 9.70 -29.70 10.69
C ILE A 54 10.98 -28.91 10.90
N PHE A 55 10.98 -27.66 10.43
CA PHE A 55 12.08 -26.73 10.66
C PHE A 55 11.64 -25.63 11.63
N GLY A 56 12.45 -25.39 12.66
CA GLY A 56 12.32 -24.23 13.54
C GLY A 56 13.29 -23.13 13.11
N ALA A 57 12.84 -21.88 13.13
CA ALA A 57 13.69 -20.72 12.92
C ALA A 57 13.52 -19.74 14.09
N GLU A 58 14.62 -19.42 14.76
CA GLU A 58 14.63 -18.41 15.82
C GLU A 58 15.22 -17.11 15.27
N VAL A 59 14.49 -16.01 15.48
CA VAL A 59 14.86 -14.67 15.01
C VAL A 59 15.12 -13.79 16.23
N PHE A 60 16.37 -13.32 16.35
CA PHE A 60 16.77 -12.42 17.42
C PHE A 60 16.84 -10.98 16.91
N ILE A 61 16.25 -10.05 17.66
CA ILE A 61 16.32 -8.61 17.39
C ILE A 61 17.46 -8.01 18.22
N CYS A 62 18.53 -7.52 17.56
CA CYS A 62 19.61 -6.81 18.24
C CYS A 62 19.41 -5.30 18.18
N LYS A 63 19.68 -4.60 19.29
CA LYS A 63 19.79 -3.13 19.31
C LYS A 63 20.97 -2.68 18.46
N GLU A 64 20.74 -1.77 17.52
CA GLU A 64 21.74 -1.29 16.57
C GLU A 64 22.84 -0.48 17.28
N ARG A 65 24.10 -0.59 16.84
CA ARG A 65 25.23 0.23 17.31
C ARG A 65 25.62 1.36 16.33
N ASN A 66 24.94 1.47 15.20
CA ASN A 66 25.25 2.47 14.17
C ASN A 66 24.38 3.73 14.35
N THR A 67 25.01 4.90 14.24
CA THR A 67 24.40 6.23 14.30
C THR A 67 23.77 6.67 12.97
N GLY A 68 23.35 5.73 12.13
CA GLY A 68 22.73 6.03 10.83
C GLY A 68 21.28 6.51 11.02
N LYS A 69 20.79 7.38 10.12
CA LYS A 69 19.36 7.72 10.04
C LYS A 69 18.58 6.51 9.51
N GLY A 70 18.16 5.62 10.39
CA GLY A 70 17.30 4.48 10.08
C GLY A 70 15.82 4.86 10.05
N GLU A 71 15.02 4.08 9.33
CA GLU A 71 13.55 4.13 9.37
C GLU A 71 13.01 2.78 9.85
N SER A 72 11.99 2.79 10.70
CA SER A 72 11.30 1.60 11.20
C SER A 72 9.99 1.44 10.44
N LEU A 73 9.88 0.38 9.64
CA LEU A 73 8.64 0.02 8.97
C LEU A 73 7.83 -0.95 9.83
N SER A 74 6.71 -0.45 10.36
CA SER A 74 5.74 -1.25 11.09
C SER A 74 4.63 -1.71 10.14
N MET A 75 4.60 -3.01 9.84
CA MET A 75 3.54 -3.60 9.00
C MET A 75 2.26 -3.81 9.81
N VAL A 76 1.12 -3.48 9.22
CA VAL A 76 -0.19 -3.75 9.82
C VAL A 76 -0.47 -5.25 9.75
N LYS A 77 -0.81 -5.87 10.88
CA LYS A 77 -1.22 -7.29 10.92
C LYS A 77 -2.66 -7.40 10.42
N GLY A 78 -2.82 -8.08 9.29
CA GLY A 78 -4.11 -8.22 8.60
C GLY A 78 -4.35 -7.06 7.63
N ALA A 79 -4.70 -7.38 6.38
CA ALA A 79 -5.04 -6.37 5.40
C ALA A 79 -6.47 -5.86 5.66
N ILE A 80 -6.60 -4.64 6.19
CA ILE A 80 -7.88 -3.95 6.27
C ILE A 80 -7.98 -3.04 5.03
N THR A 81 -8.98 -3.31 4.20
CA THR A 81 -9.32 -2.48 3.05
C THR A 81 -10.48 -1.56 3.42
N TYR A 82 -10.26 -0.27 3.25
CA TYR A 82 -11.25 0.79 3.45
C TYR A 82 -11.84 1.17 2.10
N LYS A 83 -13.14 1.34 2.05
CA LYS A 83 -13.88 1.60 0.81
C LYS A 83 -14.71 2.86 0.95
N GLN A 84 -14.56 3.78 0.02
CA GLN A 84 -15.29 5.05 -0.01
C GLN A 84 -15.96 5.25 -1.37
N LEU A 85 -17.26 5.54 -1.35
CA LEU A 85 -18.04 5.89 -2.54
C LEU A 85 -18.42 7.37 -2.49
N CYS A 86 -18.05 8.10 -3.55
CA CYS A 86 -18.35 9.50 -3.75
C CYS A 86 -19.37 9.65 -4.88
N LYS A 87 -20.56 10.16 -4.54
CA LYS A 87 -21.59 10.51 -5.52
C LYS A 87 -21.47 11.98 -5.89
N ILE A 88 -21.30 12.26 -7.18
CA ILE A 88 -21.21 13.61 -7.73
C ILE A 88 -22.43 13.85 -8.61
N GLU A 89 -23.35 14.68 -8.13
CA GLU A 89 -24.56 15.07 -8.85
C GLU A 89 -24.33 16.36 -9.65
N ASN A 90 -25.14 16.57 -10.69
CA ASN A 90 -25.01 17.73 -11.58
C ASN A 90 -23.58 17.86 -12.16
N PHE A 91 -22.96 16.74 -12.54
CA PHE A 91 -21.55 16.68 -12.95
C PHE A 91 -21.25 17.64 -14.11
N SER A 92 -22.17 17.79 -15.07
CA SER A 92 -22.06 18.70 -16.20
C SER A 92 -21.92 20.18 -15.80
N LYS A 93 -22.44 20.56 -14.63
CA LYS A 93 -22.39 21.93 -14.08
C LYS A 93 -21.19 22.16 -13.16
N LEU A 94 -20.38 21.13 -12.92
CA LEU A 94 -19.27 21.18 -11.99
C LEU A 94 -18.12 22.04 -12.56
N ASN A 95 -18.12 23.32 -12.20
CA ASN A 95 -17.12 24.29 -12.67
C ASN A 95 -16.05 24.60 -11.60
N VAL A 96 -15.49 23.54 -11.01
CA VAL A 96 -14.35 23.62 -10.10
C VAL A 96 -13.15 22.94 -10.73
N GLU A 97 -11.94 23.39 -10.37
CA GLU A 97 -10.71 22.71 -10.79
C GLU A 97 -10.62 21.33 -10.14
N CYS A 98 -10.87 21.27 -8.82
CA CYS A 98 -10.85 20.07 -8.01
C CYS A 98 -12.13 19.98 -7.18
N TYR A 99 -12.78 18.83 -7.23
CA TYR A 99 -13.86 18.45 -6.33
C TYR A 99 -13.32 17.46 -5.30
N ASP A 100 -13.43 17.80 -4.03
CA ASP A 100 -13.05 16.92 -2.92
C ASP A 100 -14.29 16.18 -2.41
N SER A 101 -14.16 14.87 -2.18
CA SER A 101 -15.19 14.09 -1.49
C SER A 101 -15.27 14.46 -0.01
N THR A 102 -16.31 13.96 0.66
CA THR A 102 -16.29 13.88 2.12
C THR A 102 -15.07 13.08 2.61
N GLU A 103 -14.52 13.50 3.74
CA GLU A 103 -13.40 12.83 4.38
C GLU A 103 -13.84 11.48 4.95
N PHE A 104 -12.95 10.47 4.88
CA PHE A 104 -13.16 9.17 5.51
C PHE A 104 -11.91 8.73 6.28
N ASN A 105 -12.10 7.94 7.33
CA ASN A 105 -11.01 7.49 8.19
C ASN A 105 -10.46 6.14 7.72
N ALA A 106 -9.14 6.03 7.62
CA ALA A 106 -8.42 4.79 7.32
C ALA A 106 -7.01 4.82 7.93
N GLY A 107 -6.64 3.78 8.67
CA GLY A 107 -5.33 3.66 9.32
C GLY A 107 -4.96 4.87 10.18
N ASP A 108 -5.86 5.32 11.04
CA ASP A 108 -5.71 6.50 11.93
C ASP A 108 -5.54 7.86 11.22
N HIS A 109 -5.75 7.89 9.90
CA HIS A 109 -5.65 9.10 9.10
C HIS A 109 -6.96 9.39 8.37
N LYS A 110 -7.15 10.67 8.03
CA LYS A 110 -8.26 11.13 7.19
C LYS A 110 -7.83 11.21 5.74
N TRP A 111 -8.70 10.73 4.87
CA TRP A 111 -8.48 10.64 3.44
C TRP A 111 -9.65 11.25 2.69
N LYS A 112 -9.40 11.69 1.46
CA LYS A 112 -10.43 12.18 0.55
C LYS A 112 -10.11 11.78 -0.89
N ILE A 113 -11.16 11.56 -1.67
CA ILE A 113 -11.07 11.39 -3.11
C ILE A 113 -11.04 12.79 -3.72
N GLN A 114 -10.10 13.03 -4.62
CA GLN A 114 -10.03 14.27 -5.40
C GLN A 114 -10.36 13.95 -6.85
N VAL A 115 -11.36 14.65 -7.37
CA VAL A 115 -11.84 14.51 -8.74
C VAL A 115 -11.56 15.82 -9.47
N TYR A 116 -10.81 15.76 -10.56
CA TYR A 116 -10.57 16.90 -11.44
C TYR A 116 -11.44 16.71 -12.68
N PRO A 117 -12.63 17.35 -12.75
CA PRO A 117 -13.63 17.05 -13.78
C PRO A 117 -13.15 17.41 -15.19
N LYS A 118 -12.26 18.40 -15.29
CA LYS A 118 -11.61 18.84 -16.54
C LYS A 118 -10.15 18.39 -16.63
N GLY A 119 -9.73 17.46 -15.77
CA GLY A 119 -8.39 16.89 -15.74
C GLY A 119 -7.33 17.75 -15.03
N LYS A 120 -6.22 17.11 -14.68
CA LYS A 120 -5.03 17.67 -14.02
C LYS A 120 -3.78 17.28 -14.80
N GLY A 121 -2.79 18.16 -14.88
CA GLY A 121 -1.49 17.88 -15.51
C GLY A 121 -1.63 17.40 -16.96
N SER A 122 -1.03 16.25 -17.28
CA SER A 122 -1.03 15.70 -18.65
C SER A 122 -2.40 15.26 -19.19
N GLY A 123 -3.44 15.23 -18.35
CA GLY A 123 -4.82 14.95 -18.76
C GLY A 123 -5.72 16.18 -18.83
N ALA A 124 -5.22 17.37 -18.52
CA ALA A 124 -6.00 18.60 -18.53
C ALA A 124 -6.72 18.81 -19.88
N GLY A 125 -7.99 19.20 -19.81
CA GLY A 125 -8.88 19.45 -20.94
C GLY A 125 -9.36 18.21 -21.71
N THR A 126 -8.81 17.02 -21.44
CA THR A 126 -9.06 15.82 -22.28
C THR A 126 -9.51 14.61 -21.50
N HIS A 127 -9.12 14.49 -20.23
CA HIS A 127 -9.44 13.38 -19.35
C HIS A 127 -10.06 13.89 -18.06
N ILE A 128 -10.85 13.05 -17.40
CA ILE A 128 -11.09 13.20 -15.96
C ILE A 128 -9.87 12.62 -15.23
N SER A 129 -9.44 13.28 -14.16
CA SER A 129 -8.37 12.78 -13.30
C SER A 129 -8.89 12.44 -11.92
N LEU A 130 -8.41 11.32 -11.37
CA LEU A 130 -8.78 10.84 -10.05
C LEU A 130 -7.54 10.65 -9.19
N TYR A 131 -7.60 11.15 -7.95
CA TYR A 131 -6.56 11.01 -6.95
C TYR A 131 -7.17 10.63 -5.60
N LEU A 132 -6.37 9.96 -4.78
CA LEU A 132 -6.62 9.82 -3.36
C LEU A 132 -5.58 10.68 -2.62
N ALA A 133 -6.04 11.45 -1.65
CA ALA A 133 -5.20 12.36 -0.88
C ALA A 133 -5.41 12.20 0.62
N LEU A 134 -4.35 12.43 1.39
CA LEU A 134 -4.45 12.74 2.82
C LEU A 134 -5.20 14.06 2.99
N ALA A 135 -6.25 14.06 3.81
CA ALA A 135 -7.03 15.26 4.09
C ALA A 135 -6.25 16.22 4.99
N ASP A 136 -5.49 15.69 5.95
CA ASP A 136 -4.64 16.46 6.85
C ASP A 136 -3.22 15.85 6.92
N PRO A 137 -2.33 16.23 5.99
CA PRO A 137 -0.96 15.74 5.98
C PRO A 137 -0.10 16.30 7.12
N SER A 138 -0.56 17.35 7.81
CA SER A 138 0.20 18.00 8.90
C SER A 138 0.21 17.17 10.20
N ILE A 139 -0.77 16.27 10.36
CA ILE A 139 -0.85 15.33 11.48
C ILE A 139 0.24 14.25 11.39
N LEU A 140 0.81 14.00 10.20
CA LEU A 140 1.88 13.03 10.06
C LEU A 140 3.13 13.46 10.82
N PRO A 141 3.71 12.57 11.67
CA PRO A 141 4.98 12.84 12.29
C PRO A 141 6.05 13.21 11.26
N PRO A 142 6.97 14.15 11.56
CA PRO A 142 8.05 14.51 10.65
C PRO A 142 8.80 13.26 10.13
N ASN A 143 9.06 13.23 8.83
CA ASN A 143 9.73 12.12 8.12
C ASN A 143 9.01 10.76 8.18
N SER A 144 7.78 10.69 8.68
CA SER A 144 6.97 9.47 8.58
C SER A 144 6.39 9.28 7.17
N LYS A 145 6.13 8.03 6.83
CA LYS A 145 5.51 7.65 5.55
C LYS A 145 4.48 6.55 5.79
N ILE A 146 3.36 6.61 5.07
CA ILE A 146 2.35 5.54 5.04
C ILE A 146 2.52 4.76 3.74
N TYR A 147 2.72 3.45 3.86
CA TYR A 147 2.70 2.53 2.73
C TYR A 147 1.28 2.00 2.52
N ALA A 148 0.71 2.29 1.35
CA ALA A 148 -0.66 1.91 1.05
C ALA A 148 -0.86 1.51 -0.41
N GLU A 149 -1.80 0.61 -0.64
CA GLU A 149 -2.34 0.30 -1.96
C GLU A 149 -3.65 1.07 -2.16
N VAL A 150 -3.75 1.77 -3.28
CA VAL A 150 -4.90 2.57 -3.68
C VAL A 150 -5.47 2.01 -4.96
N LYS A 151 -6.79 1.82 -5.00
CA LYS A 151 -7.54 1.47 -6.19
C LYS A 151 -8.67 2.47 -6.40
N LEU A 152 -8.72 3.09 -7.57
CA LEU A 152 -9.75 4.06 -7.94
C LEU A 152 -10.57 3.53 -9.11
N ARG A 153 -11.88 3.83 -9.11
CA ARG A 153 -12.79 3.54 -10.22
C ARG A 153 -13.87 4.59 -10.38
N ILE A 154 -14.34 4.74 -11.62
CA ILE A 154 -15.64 5.34 -11.92
C ILE A 154 -16.61 4.18 -12.13
N VAL A 155 -17.67 4.13 -11.34
CA VAL A 155 -18.59 2.99 -11.32
C VAL A 155 -19.47 3.02 -12.56
N GLU A 156 -19.56 1.89 -13.25
CA GLU A 156 -20.47 1.72 -14.37
C GLU A 156 -21.88 1.40 -13.87
N GLN A 157 -22.84 2.27 -14.14
CA GLN A 157 -24.15 2.26 -13.48
C GLN A 157 -25.21 1.43 -14.22
N ILE A 158 -24.89 0.82 -15.36
CA ILE A 158 -25.85 0.09 -16.21
C ILE A 158 -25.65 -1.43 -16.09
N ARG A 159 -24.44 -1.93 -16.35
CA ARG A 159 -24.11 -3.36 -16.42
C ARG A 159 -23.14 -3.83 -15.34
N ALA A 160 -22.61 -2.92 -14.53
CA ALA A 160 -21.64 -3.18 -13.46
C ALA A 160 -20.36 -3.91 -13.95
N THR A 161 -19.92 -3.64 -15.18
CA THR A 161 -18.58 -4.01 -15.64
C THR A 161 -17.59 -2.92 -15.27
N ASP A 162 -16.77 -3.18 -14.24
CA ASP A 162 -15.95 -2.14 -13.64
C ASP A 162 -14.48 -2.23 -14.09
N TRP A 163 -14.00 -1.22 -14.81
CA TRP A 163 -12.56 -0.96 -14.91
C TRP A 163 -12.09 -0.17 -13.70
N SER A 164 -10.93 -0.54 -13.16
CA SER A 164 -10.31 0.16 -12.03
C SER A 164 -8.80 0.24 -12.24
N ALA A 165 -8.18 1.29 -11.71
CA ALA A 165 -6.74 1.44 -11.70
C ALA A 165 -6.22 1.28 -10.28
N LYS A 166 -5.07 0.60 -10.13
CA LYS A 166 -4.47 0.27 -8.84
C LYS A 166 -3.00 0.69 -8.79
N VAL A 167 -2.56 1.22 -7.66
CA VAL A 167 -1.17 1.65 -7.42
C VAL A 167 -0.80 1.44 -5.96
N THR A 168 0.45 1.09 -5.70
CA THR A 168 1.02 1.11 -4.35
C THR A 168 1.89 2.36 -4.20
N TYR A 169 1.71 3.08 -3.09
CA TYR A 169 2.30 4.40 -2.90
C TYR A 169 2.78 4.62 -1.47
N TRP A 170 3.78 5.49 -1.34
CA TRP A 170 4.30 5.97 -0.07
C TRP A 170 3.86 7.42 0.13
N PHE A 171 2.84 7.61 0.97
CA PHE A 171 2.33 8.91 1.36
C PHE A 171 3.22 9.52 2.44
N SER A 172 3.40 10.82 2.41
CA SER A 172 4.12 11.59 3.44
C SER A 172 3.59 13.02 3.47
N ALA A 173 4.07 13.83 4.43
CA ALA A 173 3.75 15.25 4.48
C ALA A 173 4.12 16.03 3.19
N SER A 174 5.09 15.53 2.40
CA SER A 174 5.49 16.11 1.11
C SER A 174 4.93 15.38 -0.12
N ARG A 175 4.30 14.21 0.08
CA ARG A 175 3.71 13.38 -0.98
C ARG A 175 2.30 13.00 -0.53
N THR A 176 1.40 13.96 -0.63
CA THR A 176 0.09 13.91 0.04
C THR A 176 -0.97 13.17 -0.77
N ASP A 177 -0.77 13.05 -2.08
CA ASP A 177 -1.71 12.41 -3.00
C ASP A 177 -1.02 11.45 -3.97
N CYS A 178 -1.82 10.52 -4.50
CA CYS A 178 -1.46 9.69 -5.65
C CYS A 178 -2.70 9.39 -6.50
N GLY A 179 -2.52 9.20 -7.80
CA GLY A 179 -3.62 8.98 -8.71
C GLY A 179 -3.21 9.01 -10.17
N TRP A 180 -4.19 9.25 -11.04
CA TRP A 180 -4.00 9.21 -12.49
C TRP A 180 -4.51 10.50 -13.12
N SER A 181 -3.59 11.25 -13.73
CA SER A 181 -3.92 12.45 -14.53
C SER A 181 -4.80 12.10 -15.73
N ARG A 182 -4.65 10.90 -16.29
CA ARG A 182 -5.39 10.41 -17.45
C ARG A 182 -6.20 9.16 -17.07
N PHE A 183 -7.18 9.31 -16.18
CA PHE A 183 -7.96 8.17 -15.71
C PHE A 183 -8.88 7.62 -16.81
N THR A 184 -9.77 8.44 -17.34
CA THR A 184 -10.54 8.14 -18.57
C THR A 184 -10.80 9.41 -19.38
N THR A 185 -11.04 9.29 -20.67
CA THR A 185 -11.29 10.48 -21.51
C THR A 185 -12.64 11.09 -21.19
N LEU A 186 -12.74 12.41 -21.33
CA LEU A 186 -14.04 13.10 -21.18
C LEU A 186 -15.04 12.64 -22.24
N SER A 187 -14.57 12.31 -23.45
CA SER A 187 -15.42 11.76 -24.51
C SER A 187 -16.04 10.43 -24.09
N TYR A 188 -15.26 9.50 -23.55
CA TYR A 188 -15.73 8.19 -23.14
C TYR A 188 -16.65 8.26 -21.90
N LEU A 189 -16.31 9.11 -20.92
CA LEU A 189 -17.14 9.37 -19.74
C LEU A 189 -18.55 9.83 -20.11
N ASN A 190 -18.66 10.68 -21.14
CA ASN A 190 -19.94 11.26 -21.57
C ASN A 190 -20.74 10.38 -22.53
N LEU A 191 -20.22 9.21 -22.96
CA LEU A 191 -20.97 8.29 -23.81
C LEU A 191 -22.09 7.62 -23.01
N PRO A 192 -23.38 7.85 -23.36
CA PRO A 192 -24.50 7.28 -22.60
C PRO A 192 -24.50 5.75 -22.56
N SER A 193 -24.00 5.11 -23.62
CA SER A 193 -23.93 3.64 -23.76
C SER A 193 -22.96 2.98 -22.80
N VAL A 194 -21.99 3.72 -22.27
CA VAL A 194 -20.99 3.20 -21.32
C VAL A 194 -21.53 3.26 -19.90
N GLY A 195 -22.42 4.19 -19.57
CA GLY A 195 -23.06 4.21 -18.25
C GLY A 195 -22.21 4.73 -17.09
N LEU A 196 -21.09 5.43 -17.35
CA LEU A 196 -20.28 6.06 -16.31
C LEU A 196 -20.91 7.36 -15.78
N LEU A 197 -21.62 8.09 -16.64
CA LEU A 197 -22.39 9.29 -16.30
C LEU A 197 -23.87 9.03 -16.60
N VAL A 198 -24.68 8.81 -15.56
CA VAL A 198 -26.12 8.49 -15.69
C VAL A 198 -26.92 9.54 -14.95
N LYS A 199 -27.93 10.13 -15.61
CA LYS A 199 -28.75 11.23 -15.05
C LYS A 199 -27.89 12.35 -14.46
N ASP A 200 -26.85 12.74 -15.19
CA ASP A 200 -25.86 13.75 -14.78
C ASP A 200 -25.19 13.46 -13.41
N THR A 201 -25.10 12.18 -13.05
CA THR A 201 -24.49 11.70 -11.81
C THR A 201 -23.31 10.78 -12.14
N CYS A 202 -22.15 11.10 -11.56
CA CYS A 202 -20.94 10.31 -11.64
C CYS A 202 -20.66 9.67 -10.27
N LEU A 203 -20.37 8.38 -10.25
CA LEU A 203 -20.02 7.64 -9.03
C LEU A 203 -18.54 7.30 -9.08
N VAL A 204 -17.77 7.82 -8.12
CA VAL A 204 -16.33 7.55 -7.99
C VAL A 204 -16.10 6.76 -6.72
N GLU A 205 -15.35 5.67 -6.81
CA GLU A 205 -15.03 4.83 -5.66
C GLU A 205 -13.53 4.71 -5.46
N ALA A 206 -13.12 4.72 -4.20
CA ALA A 206 -11.77 4.42 -3.76
C ALA A 206 -11.76 3.21 -2.82
N GLU A 207 -10.82 2.30 -3.06
CA GLU A 207 -10.40 1.27 -2.11
C GLU A 207 -8.97 1.57 -1.67
N LEU A 208 -8.73 1.58 -0.37
CA LEU A 208 -7.46 1.90 0.26
C LEU A 208 -7.08 0.78 1.21
N THR A 209 -5.93 0.16 1.02
CA THR A 209 -5.37 -0.85 1.91
C THR A 209 -4.08 -0.30 2.51
N ILE A 210 -4.04 -0.14 3.83
CA ILE A 210 -2.83 0.31 4.53
C ILE A 210 -1.97 -0.92 4.84
N HIS A 211 -0.74 -0.92 4.33
CA HIS A 211 0.21 -2.01 4.54
C HIS A 211 1.13 -1.77 5.74
N GLY A 212 1.52 -0.51 5.98
CA GLY A 212 2.39 -0.18 7.09
C GLY A 212 2.73 1.30 7.19
N VAL A 213 3.35 1.66 8.31
CA VAL A 213 3.85 3.01 8.57
C VAL A 213 5.36 2.94 8.79
N ALA A 214 6.11 3.72 8.03
CA ALA A 214 7.52 3.96 8.27
C ALA A 214 7.68 5.22 9.13
N SER A 215 8.43 5.10 10.22
CA SER A 215 8.77 6.22 11.09
C SER A 215 10.29 6.35 11.21
N PRO A 216 10.84 7.57 11.31
CA PRO A 216 12.26 7.74 11.62
C PRO A 216 12.58 7.12 12.98
N MET A 217 13.77 6.56 13.11
CA MET A 217 14.31 6.04 14.38
C MET A 217 14.97 7.12 15.20
#